data_AF-D3ILW3-F1
#
_entry.id   AF-D3ILW3-F1
#
_cell.length_a   1.000
_cell.length_b   1.000
_cell.length_c   1.000
_cell.angle_alpha   90.00
_cell.angle_beta   90.00
_cell.angle_gamma   90.00
#
_symmetry.space_group_name_H-M   'P 1'
#
loop_
_entity.id
_entity.type
_entity.pdbx_description
1 polymer ?
#
loop_
_entity_poly.entity_id
_entity_poly.type
_entity_poly.pdbx_seq_one_letter_code
_entity_poly.pdbx_strand_id
1 'polypeptide(L)'
;MNTRILGLDTGTNSLAWAVVDRDAKGNYTLVRRGDVIFTEGVNVDGQPVPSKAAVKSKYKSLRVQYARRRLRKIDTLKVLVSLDLCPYLSDQQLSQWKAKKTYPLTDDFMLWQRSGSAEENNPYYCRYRCLTQKLDLTDQSQRFLLGRAFYHLAQRRGFLSNRLDTTSDSAESGKVKSGIAQLSVEMEKAGCTFLGEYFYQLYKQHGNTVRLRSRYTDREEHYIKEFLAICEKQELDAQWVEKLQRALYFQRPLKSQRKGVGKCTFEPKKPRCAESHPDYEAFRMLCILNNIKIKTPKDVSLRPLNAEEREKVWPLFFRKSKPNFDFEDIAKALAGKNNYAWYKDAGEKPFRFNYRMHQGVSGCPVTAQLIDIFGSDWKAGIAETYTAVGKKNGTKTIDEMADDVWNVLYSFSSKDKLKAFATDKLQLDEARATKFANAKLPHGFAALSLKAIRNILPFLRQGFIYAHAVLLAKIPDIVTAAVWDDADKREQILSGLLEVIENYNPDDRGIEGTIDFCIKSHLQDVVDLRPGAADALYHPSMIEAYPDAKLNKMGVFQLGSPRTNAIRNPMAMRSLHILRSVVNLLLRDGMLS
;
A
#
# COMPACT_ATOMS: atom_id res chain seq x y z
N MET A 1 4.56 -12.30 -52.60
CA MET A 1 4.64 -12.92 -51.26
C MET A 1 3.26 -12.86 -50.64
N ASN A 2 2.78 -13.97 -50.08
CA ASN A 2 1.54 -13.96 -49.31
C ASN A 2 1.85 -13.51 -47.88
N THR A 3 1.05 -12.59 -47.33
CA THR A 3 1.17 -12.17 -45.93
C THR A 3 0.34 -13.09 -45.06
N ARG A 4 0.97 -13.79 -44.11
CA ARG A 4 0.28 -14.65 -43.16
C ARG A 4 -0.29 -13.82 -41.99
N ILE A 5 -1.56 -14.04 -41.67
CA ILE A 5 -2.30 -13.28 -40.65
C ILE A 5 -2.95 -14.25 -39.66
N LEU A 6 -2.83 -13.94 -38.37
CA LEU A 6 -3.52 -14.63 -37.29
C LEU A 6 -4.69 -13.77 -36.78
N GLY A 7 -5.91 -14.28 -36.91
CA GLY A 7 -7.10 -13.76 -36.24
C GLY A 7 -7.35 -14.47 -34.91
N LEU A 8 -7.64 -13.71 -33.86
CA LEU A 8 -7.95 -14.21 -32.52
C LEU A 8 -9.25 -13.58 -32.02
N ASP A 9 -10.19 -14.41 -31.60
CA ASP A 9 -11.43 -13.99 -30.94
C ASP A 9 -11.46 -14.56 -29.51
N THR A 10 -11.18 -13.70 -28.53
CA THR A 10 -10.97 -14.08 -27.13
C THR A 10 -12.22 -13.82 -26.29
N GLY A 11 -12.89 -14.88 -25.85
CA GLY A 11 -13.98 -14.83 -24.87
C GLY A 11 -13.53 -15.03 -23.41
N THR A 12 -14.48 -15.00 -22.48
CA THR A 12 -14.23 -15.26 -21.05
C THR A 12 -14.04 -16.75 -20.73
N ASN A 13 -14.60 -17.62 -21.57
CA ASN A 13 -14.61 -19.08 -21.47
C ASN A 13 -14.30 -19.79 -22.81
N SER A 14 -13.91 -19.04 -23.84
CA SER A 14 -13.61 -19.55 -25.17
C SER A 14 -12.49 -18.75 -25.82
N LEU A 15 -11.80 -19.37 -26.79
CA LEU A 15 -10.87 -18.71 -27.69
C LEU A 15 -11.03 -19.35 -29.07
N ALA A 16 -11.51 -18.59 -30.05
CA ALA A 16 -11.50 -18.99 -31.46
C ALA A 16 -10.30 -18.34 -32.17
N TRP A 17 -9.72 -19.05 -33.13
CA TRP A 17 -8.58 -18.56 -33.89
C TRP A 17 -8.61 -19.06 -35.33
N ALA A 18 -8.06 -18.25 -36.24
CA ALA A 18 -7.90 -18.60 -37.65
C ALA A 18 -6.59 -18.02 -38.20
N VAL A 19 -5.88 -18.82 -38.99
CA VAL A 19 -4.71 -18.41 -39.76
C VAL A 19 -5.12 -18.33 -41.22
N VAL A 20 -4.84 -17.19 -41.85
CA VAL A 20 -5.18 -16.92 -43.25
C VAL A 20 -3.97 -16.38 -44.00
N ASP A 21 -3.89 -16.67 -45.30
CA ASP A 21 -3.00 -16.00 -46.22
C ASP A 21 -3.72 -14.89 -46.95
N ARG A 22 -3.09 -13.72 -47.01
CA ARG A 22 -3.51 -12.62 -47.86
C ARG A 22 -2.59 -12.52 -49.07
N ASP A 23 -3.15 -12.66 -50.27
CA ASP A 23 -2.41 -12.48 -51.52
C ASP A 23 -2.21 -10.98 -51.84
N ALA A 24 -1.42 -10.69 -52.89
CA ALA A 24 -1.16 -9.32 -53.34
C ALA A 24 -2.40 -8.58 -53.88
N LYS A 25 -3.46 -9.32 -54.25
CA LYS A 25 -4.74 -8.76 -54.70
C LYS A 25 -5.71 -8.51 -53.54
N GLY A 26 -5.33 -8.89 -52.32
CA GLY A 26 -6.13 -8.75 -51.11
C GLY A 26 -7.10 -9.90 -50.84
N ASN A 27 -7.03 -11.01 -51.58
CA ASN A 27 -7.85 -12.19 -51.31
C ASN A 27 -7.30 -12.98 -50.14
N TYR A 28 -8.20 -13.57 -49.36
CA TYR A 28 -7.88 -14.37 -48.18
C TYR A 28 -8.10 -15.87 -48.45
N THR A 29 -7.09 -16.69 -48.16
CA THR A 29 -7.22 -18.15 -48.17
C THR A 29 -7.06 -18.69 -46.75
N LEU A 30 -8.02 -19.49 -46.30
CA LEU A 30 -7.95 -20.12 -44.96
C LEU A 30 -6.86 -21.19 -44.94
N VAL A 31 -5.95 -21.07 -43.98
CA VAL A 31 -4.86 -22.03 -43.76
C VAL A 31 -5.27 -23.04 -42.70
N ARG A 32 -5.72 -22.54 -41.55
CA ARG A 32 -6.14 -23.36 -40.40
C ARG A 32 -7.06 -22.59 -39.49
N ARG A 33 -7.96 -23.27 -38.79
CA ARG A 33 -8.80 -22.69 -37.74
C ARG A 33 -8.94 -23.66 -36.59
N GLY A 34 -9.35 -23.14 -35.44
CA GLY A 34 -9.74 -23.94 -34.31
C GLY A 34 -10.35 -23.09 -33.20
N ASP A 35 -10.83 -23.78 -32.17
CA ASP A 35 -11.35 -23.16 -30.97
C ASP A 35 -10.90 -23.93 -29.72
N VAL A 36 -10.91 -23.24 -28.59
CA VAL A 36 -10.62 -23.81 -27.27
C VAL A 36 -11.69 -23.33 -26.31
N ILE A 37 -12.48 -24.26 -25.77
CA ILE A 37 -13.45 -23.99 -24.70
C ILE A 37 -12.79 -24.31 -23.35
N PHE A 38 -12.91 -23.41 -22.38
CA PHE A 38 -12.30 -23.58 -21.06
C PHE A 38 -13.16 -23.00 -19.95
N THR A 39 -13.03 -23.57 -18.74
CA THR A 39 -13.72 -23.03 -17.57
C THR A 39 -13.17 -21.67 -17.18
N GLU A 40 -14.06 -20.75 -16.80
CA GLU A 40 -13.71 -19.42 -16.33
C GLU A 40 -12.82 -19.45 -15.07
N GLY A 41 -12.07 -18.37 -14.87
CA GLY A 41 -11.18 -18.17 -13.72
C GLY A 41 -11.90 -17.89 -12.38
N VAL A 42 -13.23 -17.97 -12.34
CA VAL A 42 -14.09 -17.57 -11.21
C VAL A 42 -14.91 -18.75 -10.67
N ASN A 43 -15.53 -18.56 -9.50
CA ASN A 43 -16.47 -19.53 -8.95
C ASN A 43 -17.88 -19.09 -9.31
N VAL A 44 -18.58 -19.86 -10.15
CA VAL A 44 -19.89 -19.50 -10.73
C VAL A 44 -20.95 -19.31 -9.64
N ASP A 45 -20.76 -19.94 -8.48
CA ASP A 45 -21.63 -19.82 -7.33
C ASP A 45 -21.32 -18.56 -6.49
N GLY A 46 -22.21 -17.56 -6.57
CA GLY A 46 -22.23 -16.38 -5.69
C GLY A 46 -22.36 -15.03 -6.41
N GLN A 47 -23.01 -14.07 -5.77
CA GLN A 47 -23.15 -12.68 -6.25
C GLN A 47 -22.55 -11.72 -5.20
N PRO A 48 -21.52 -10.91 -5.53
CA PRO A 48 -20.75 -10.91 -6.77
C PRO A 48 -19.87 -12.17 -6.92
N VAL A 49 -19.63 -12.61 -8.16
CA VAL A 49 -18.91 -13.84 -8.52
C VAL A 49 -17.44 -13.78 -8.04
N PRO A 50 -17.06 -14.53 -6.99
CA PRO A 50 -15.72 -14.42 -6.43
C PRO A 50 -14.71 -15.26 -7.23
N SER A 51 -13.44 -14.83 -7.24
CA SER A 51 -12.37 -15.69 -7.77
C SER A 51 -12.19 -16.95 -6.91
N LYS A 52 -11.80 -18.07 -7.52
CA LYS A 52 -11.50 -19.33 -6.79
C LYS A 52 -10.43 -19.11 -5.70
N ALA A 53 -9.47 -18.22 -5.96
CA ALA A 53 -8.43 -17.84 -5.00
C ALA A 53 -8.96 -17.05 -3.81
N ALA A 54 -9.94 -16.17 -4.00
CA ALA A 54 -10.58 -15.41 -2.93
C ALA A 54 -11.34 -16.34 -1.96
N VAL A 55 -12.12 -17.28 -2.51
CA VAL A 55 -12.85 -18.30 -1.72
C VAL A 55 -11.89 -19.14 -0.88
N LYS A 56 -10.83 -19.69 -1.49
CA LYS A 56 -9.79 -20.44 -0.78
C LYS A 56 -9.13 -19.62 0.34
N SER A 57 -8.90 -18.33 0.09
CA SER A 57 -8.29 -17.41 1.05
C SER A 57 -9.23 -17.12 2.24
N LYS A 58 -10.54 -16.97 2.01
CA LYS A 58 -11.55 -16.82 3.06
C LYS A 58 -11.54 -18.00 4.04
N TYR A 59 -11.64 -19.22 3.53
CA TYR A 59 -11.61 -20.42 4.38
C TYR A 59 -10.26 -20.60 5.09
N LYS A 60 -9.15 -20.29 4.42
CA LYS A 60 -7.81 -20.29 5.04
C LYS A 60 -7.74 -19.29 6.20
N SER A 61 -8.26 -18.08 6.00
CA SER A 61 -8.28 -17.02 7.03
C SER A 61 -9.06 -17.49 8.26
N LEU A 62 -10.26 -18.04 8.08
CA LEU A 62 -11.08 -18.60 9.17
C LEU A 62 -10.32 -19.68 9.96
N ARG A 63 -9.73 -20.66 9.29
CA ARG A 63 -8.94 -21.72 9.96
C ARG A 63 -7.78 -21.15 10.77
N VAL A 64 -7.07 -20.16 10.21
CA VAL A 64 -5.96 -19.48 10.89
C VAL A 64 -6.47 -18.69 12.11
N GLN A 65 -7.61 -18.00 12.01
CA GLN A 65 -8.23 -17.29 13.14
C GLN A 65 -8.60 -18.24 14.28
N TYR A 66 -9.26 -19.37 13.99
CA TYR A 66 -9.58 -20.39 14.99
C TYR A 66 -8.32 -20.98 15.64
N ALA A 67 -7.29 -21.28 14.86
CA ALA A 67 -6.02 -21.76 15.38
C ALA A 67 -5.35 -20.74 16.32
N ARG A 68 -5.31 -19.46 15.93
CA ARG A 68 -4.75 -18.39 16.77
C ARG A 68 -5.56 -18.15 18.04
N ARG A 69 -6.89 -18.21 17.97
CA ARG A 69 -7.77 -18.13 19.14
C ARG A 69 -7.50 -19.27 20.11
N ARG A 70 -7.32 -20.49 19.61
CA ARG A 70 -6.97 -21.66 20.43
C ARG A 70 -5.62 -21.49 21.11
N LEU A 71 -4.57 -21.11 20.36
CA LEU A 71 -3.25 -20.86 20.93
C LEU A 71 -3.29 -19.83 22.04
N ARG A 72 -3.99 -18.71 21.83
CA ARG A 72 -4.15 -17.70 22.88
C ARG A 72 -4.80 -18.24 24.16
N LYS A 73 -5.87 -19.03 24.04
CA LYS A 73 -6.52 -19.65 25.20
C LYS A 73 -5.56 -20.60 25.93
N ILE A 74 -4.77 -21.38 25.19
CA ILE A 74 -3.74 -22.25 25.75
C ILE A 74 -2.70 -21.42 26.50
N ASP A 75 -2.15 -20.38 25.86
CA ASP A 75 -1.12 -19.52 26.47
C ASP A 75 -1.68 -18.80 27.71
N THR A 76 -2.96 -18.38 27.69
CA THR A 76 -3.65 -17.82 28.86
C THR A 76 -3.74 -18.84 29.99
N LEU A 77 -4.20 -20.06 29.71
CA LEU A 77 -4.30 -21.11 30.72
C LEU A 77 -2.94 -21.49 31.31
N LYS A 78 -1.87 -21.51 30.50
CA LYS A 78 -0.51 -21.72 31.02
C LYS A 78 -0.13 -20.68 32.07
N VAL A 79 -0.39 -19.41 31.77
CA VAL A 79 -0.13 -18.32 32.72
C VAL A 79 -1.01 -18.46 33.96
N LEU A 80 -2.32 -18.70 33.80
CA LEU A 80 -3.24 -18.87 34.93
C LEU A 80 -2.85 -20.04 35.84
N VAL A 81 -2.46 -21.19 35.27
CA VAL A 81 -1.96 -22.34 36.06
C VAL A 81 -0.67 -21.97 36.78
N SER A 82 0.28 -21.30 36.11
CA SER A 82 1.55 -20.91 36.75
C SER A 82 1.39 -19.90 37.90
N LEU A 83 0.27 -19.17 37.91
CA LEU A 83 -0.09 -18.20 38.93
C LEU A 83 -1.14 -18.75 39.91
N ASP A 84 -1.50 -20.03 39.82
CA ASP A 84 -2.54 -20.66 40.63
C ASP A 84 -3.89 -19.88 40.64
N LEU A 85 -4.33 -19.45 39.45
CA LEU A 85 -5.57 -18.69 39.22
C LEU A 85 -6.66 -19.54 38.58
N CYS A 86 -6.41 -20.81 38.27
CA CYS A 86 -7.42 -21.74 37.76
C CYS A 86 -7.08 -23.18 38.18
N PRO A 87 -8.04 -24.12 38.06
CA PRO A 87 -7.76 -25.54 38.24
C PRO A 87 -6.57 -25.99 37.40
N TYR A 88 -5.78 -26.91 37.95
CA TYR A 88 -4.56 -27.39 37.31
C TYR A 88 -4.85 -28.05 35.96
N LEU A 89 -4.02 -27.72 34.98
CA LEU A 89 -3.99 -28.39 33.67
C LEU A 89 -2.53 -28.72 33.34
N SER A 90 -2.28 -29.98 33.01
CA SER A 90 -0.94 -30.42 32.62
C SER A 90 -0.52 -29.84 31.27
N ASP A 91 0.80 -29.67 31.11
CA ASP A 91 1.39 -29.29 29.82
C ASP A 91 1.06 -30.29 28.70
N GLN A 92 0.88 -31.56 29.05
CA GLN A 92 0.48 -32.61 28.11
C GLN A 92 -0.94 -32.35 27.57
N GLN A 93 -1.92 -32.06 28.44
CA GLN A 93 -3.29 -31.75 28.03
C GLN A 93 -3.33 -30.51 27.12
N LEU A 94 -2.63 -29.44 27.49
CA LEU A 94 -2.56 -28.22 26.69
C LEU A 94 -1.86 -28.44 25.33
N SER A 95 -0.84 -29.30 25.31
CA SER A 95 -0.14 -29.70 24.07
C SER A 95 -1.01 -30.56 23.15
N GLN A 96 -1.81 -31.47 23.71
CA GLN A 96 -2.81 -32.23 22.96
C GLN A 96 -3.87 -31.31 22.35
N TRP A 97 -4.34 -30.29 23.09
CA TRP A 97 -5.28 -29.32 22.53
C TRP A 97 -4.67 -28.51 21.38
N LYS A 98 -3.39 -28.15 21.49
CA LYS A 98 -2.66 -27.47 20.40
C LYS A 98 -2.58 -28.34 19.14
N ALA A 99 -2.12 -29.58 19.28
CA ALA A 99 -1.78 -30.49 18.19
C ALA A 99 -3.01 -31.22 17.60
N LYS A 100 -3.79 -31.89 18.46
CA LYS A 100 -4.91 -32.77 18.07
C LYS A 100 -6.27 -32.11 18.18
N LYS A 101 -6.36 -30.88 18.72
CA LYS A 101 -7.61 -30.16 19.01
C LYS A 101 -8.49 -30.83 20.08
N THR A 102 -7.92 -31.73 20.87
CA THR A 102 -8.58 -32.36 22.03
C THR A 102 -8.67 -31.36 23.19
N TYR A 103 -9.88 -30.95 23.57
CA TYR A 103 -10.07 -29.99 24.68
C TYR A 103 -9.86 -30.68 26.04
N PRO A 104 -9.23 -30.03 27.04
CA PRO A 104 -9.15 -30.60 28.39
C PRO A 104 -10.53 -30.63 29.05
N LEU A 105 -10.93 -31.80 29.55
CA LEU A 105 -12.26 -32.06 30.13
C LEU A 105 -12.17 -32.59 31.57
N THR A 106 -11.20 -32.13 32.36
CA THR A 106 -11.15 -32.47 33.79
C THR A 106 -12.35 -31.85 34.52
N ASP A 107 -12.91 -32.56 35.49
CA ASP A 107 -14.15 -32.16 36.16
C ASP A 107 -14.02 -30.77 36.82
N ASP A 108 -12.93 -30.53 37.56
CA ASP A 108 -12.67 -29.23 38.21
C ASP A 108 -12.58 -28.08 37.21
N PHE A 109 -11.87 -28.31 36.09
CA PHE A 109 -11.75 -27.29 35.05
C PHE A 109 -13.09 -27.02 34.37
N MET A 110 -13.88 -28.06 34.12
CA MET A 110 -15.20 -27.91 33.53
C MET A 110 -16.18 -27.23 34.49
N LEU A 111 -16.11 -27.52 35.79
CA LEU A 111 -16.90 -26.86 36.82
C LEU A 111 -16.55 -25.36 36.88
N TRP A 112 -15.27 -25.03 37.00
CA TRP A 112 -14.76 -23.65 36.96
C TRP A 112 -15.12 -22.90 35.67
N GLN A 113 -15.16 -23.61 34.54
CA GLN A 113 -15.42 -23.00 33.24
C GLN A 113 -16.91 -22.82 32.92
N ARG A 114 -17.81 -23.61 33.47
CA ARG A 114 -19.24 -23.55 33.11
C ARG A 114 -19.83 -22.21 33.56
N SER A 115 -20.86 -21.78 32.84
CA SER A 115 -21.74 -20.70 33.28
C SER A 115 -23.09 -21.32 33.58
N GLY A 116 -23.37 -21.51 34.87
CA GLY A 116 -24.65 -22.02 35.36
C GLY A 116 -25.73 -20.94 35.40
N SER A 117 -26.90 -21.31 35.93
CA SER A 117 -28.03 -20.41 36.17
C SER A 117 -27.79 -19.45 37.35
N ALA A 118 -26.94 -19.83 38.31
CA ALA A 118 -26.58 -18.98 39.44
C ALA A 118 -25.77 -17.74 38.99
N GLU A 119 -26.05 -16.60 39.61
CA GLU A 119 -25.42 -15.31 39.29
C GLU A 119 -23.90 -15.36 39.45
N GLU A 120 -23.39 -16.02 40.50
CA GLU A 120 -21.96 -16.19 40.74
C GLU A 120 -21.21 -16.99 39.65
N ASN A 121 -21.92 -17.82 38.88
CA ASN A 121 -21.33 -18.62 37.81
C ASN A 121 -21.21 -17.85 36.48
N ASN A 122 -21.64 -16.58 36.45
CA ASN A 122 -21.52 -15.73 35.29
C ASN A 122 -20.13 -15.04 35.23
N PRO A 123 -19.37 -15.14 34.13
CA PRO A 123 -18.07 -14.49 34.03
C PRO A 123 -18.13 -12.94 34.08
N TYR A 124 -19.28 -12.32 33.78
CA TYR A 124 -19.49 -10.88 33.98
C TYR A 124 -19.59 -10.54 35.46
N TYR A 125 -20.21 -11.40 36.28
CA TYR A 125 -20.20 -11.26 37.75
C TYR A 125 -18.78 -11.32 38.29
N CYS A 126 -17.97 -12.31 37.86
CA CYS A 126 -16.58 -12.42 38.31
C CYS A 126 -15.78 -11.14 37.99
N ARG A 127 -15.93 -10.60 36.76
CA ARG A 127 -15.28 -9.36 36.34
C ARG A 127 -15.72 -8.17 37.20
N TYR A 128 -17.02 -8.01 37.43
CA TYR A 128 -17.56 -6.95 38.29
C TYR A 128 -17.05 -7.04 39.73
N ARG A 129 -17.02 -8.24 40.31
CA ARG A 129 -16.51 -8.47 41.67
C ARG A 129 -15.03 -8.09 41.77
N CYS A 130 -14.21 -8.49 40.79
CA CYS A 130 -12.80 -8.10 40.71
C CYS A 130 -12.56 -6.58 40.53
N LEU A 131 -13.54 -5.82 40.05
CA LEU A 131 -13.45 -4.36 39.91
C LEU A 131 -13.86 -3.63 41.19
N THR A 132 -14.83 -4.19 41.92
CA THR A 132 -15.50 -3.50 43.03
C THR A 132 -14.97 -3.92 44.40
N GLN A 133 -14.55 -5.17 44.55
CA GLN A 133 -14.09 -5.75 45.80
C GLN A 133 -12.62 -6.15 45.72
N LYS A 134 -11.86 -5.91 46.80
CA LYS A 134 -10.54 -6.51 46.99
C LYS A 134 -10.73 -7.97 47.38
N LEU A 135 -10.13 -8.87 46.61
CA LEU A 135 -10.18 -10.30 46.87
C LEU A 135 -9.05 -10.71 47.81
N ASP A 136 -9.32 -11.73 48.63
CA ASP A 136 -8.32 -12.43 49.39
C ASP A 136 -7.67 -13.51 48.50
N LEU A 137 -6.45 -13.26 48.05
CA LEU A 137 -5.72 -14.20 47.19
C LEU A 137 -5.07 -15.35 47.96
N THR A 138 -5.24 -15.43 49.28
CA THR A 138 -4.92 -16.64 50.06
C THR A 138 -6.02 -17.69 49.95
N ASP A 139 -7.26 -17.27 49.67
CA ASP A 139 -8.40 -18.15 49.40
C ASP A 139 -8.42 -18.60 47.93
N GLN A 140 -8.28 -19.92 47.72
CA GLN A 140 -8.27 -20.53 46.39
C GLN A 140 -9.53 -20.22 45.57
N SER A 141 -10.70 -20.15 46.20
CA SER A 141 -11.96 -19.87 45.50
C SER A 141 -11.95 -18.47 44.87
N GLN A 142 -11.37 -17.49 45.57
CA GLN A 142 -11.25 -16.11 45.11
C GLN A 142 -10.14 -15.95 44.06
N ARG A 143 -9.03 -16.69 44.18
CA ARG A 143 -8.03 -16.79 43.10
C ARG A 143 -8.65 -17.33 41.81
N PHE A 144 -9.47 -18.38 41.92
CA PHE A 144 -10.16 -18.98 40.79
C PHE A 144 -11.20 -18.04 40.18
N LEU A 145 -11.87 -17.22 41.00
CA LEU A 145 -12.76 -16.16 40.52
C LEU A 145 -11.99 -15.10 39.71
N LEU A 146 -10.81 -14.68 40.18
CA LEU A 146 -9.94 -13.75 39.45
C LEU A 146 -9.47 -14.34 38.12
N GLY A 147 -8.98 -15.59 38.11
CA GLY A 147 -8.58 -16.24 36.87
C GLY A 147 -9.75 -16.47 35.92
N ARG A 148 -10.97 -16.67 36.44
CA ARG A 148 -12.19 -16.79 35.63
C ARG A 148 -12.49 -15.48 34.89
N ALA A 149 -12.33 -14.34 35.56
CA ALA A 149 -12.44 -13.03 34.94
C ALA A 149 -11.40 -12.86 33.81
N PHE A 150 -10.12 -13.15 34.06
CA PHE A 150 -9.06 -13.05 33.05
C PHE A 150 -9.24 -14.02 31.88
N TYR A 151 -9.66 -15.26 32.13
CA TYR A 151 -9.93 -16.22 31.07
C TYR A 151 -11.09 -15.74 30.17
N HIS A 152 -12.11 -15.11 30.75
CA HIS A 152 -13.20 -14.52 29.97
C HIS A 152 -12.73 -13.35 29.08
N LEU A 153 -11.87 -12.45 29.61
CA LEU A 153 -11.24 -11.39 28.81
C LEU A 153 -10.38 -11.98 27.65
N ALA A 154 -9.68 -13.09 27.86
CA ALA A 154 -8.92 -13.76 26.79
C ALA A 154 -9.83 -14.35 25.69
N GLN A 155 -11.04 -14.79 26.04
CA GLN A 155 -12.00 -15.32 25.07
C GLN A 155 -12.53 -14.24 24.12
N ARG A 156 -12.75 -13.03 24.65
CA ARG A 156 -13.29 -11.87 23.95
C ARG A 156 -12.46 -10.65 24.34
N ARG A 157 -11.59 -10.19 23.44
CA ARG A 157 -10.56 -9.18 23.76
C ARG A 157 -10.70 -7.87 22.99
N GLY A 158 -11.90 -7.59 22.51
CA GLY A 158 -12.19 -6.42 21.67
C GLY A 158 -11.56 -6.44 20.28
N PHE A 159 -12.10 -5.57 19.44
CA PHE A 159 -11.55 -5.16 18.16
C PHE A 159 -10.33 -4.28 18.41
N LEU A 160 -9.20 -4.58 17.76
CA LEU A 160 -8.03 -3.71 17.83
C LEU A 160 -8.00 -2.89 16.54
N SER A 161 -8.20 -1.59 16.69
CA SER A 161 -8.11 -0.64 15.58
C SER A 161 -6.73 -0.72 14.93
N ASN A 162 -6.71 -0.65 13.60
CA ASN A 162 -5.49 -0.70 12.81
C ASN A 162 -5.57 0.35 11.72
N ARG A 163 -4.69 1.36 11.78
CA ARG A 163 -4.70 2.47 10.81
C ARG A 163 -4.28 2.05 9.40
N LEU A 164 -3.60 0.91 9.26
CA LEU A 164 -3.18 0.37 7.95
C LEU A 164 -4.27 -0.51 7.31
N ASP A 165 -5.44 -0.61 7.94
CA ASP A 165 -6.55 -1.33 7.34
C ASP A 165 -7.10 -0.51 6.17
N THR A 166 -6.84 -0.97 4.94
CA THR A 166 -7.31 -0.34 3.71
C THR A 166 -8.83 -0.43 3.54
N THR A 167 -9.52 -1.16 4.42
CA THR A 167 -10.99 -1.23 4.48
C THR A 167 -11.57 -0.33 5.59
N SER A 168 -10.75 0.52 6.21
CA SER A 168 -11.16 1.38 7.32
C SER A 168 -12.33 2.31 7.00
N ASP A 169 -12.49 2.63 5.72
CA ASP A 169 -13.50 3.54 5.17
C ASP A 169 -14.66 2.77 4.51
N SER A 170 -14.69 1.43 4.65
CA SER A 170 -15.83 0.61 4.24
C SER A 170 -17.03 0.78 5.17
N ALA A 171 -18.24 0.59 4.64
CA ALA A 171 -19.48 0.68 5.41
C ALA A 171 -19.48 -0.23 6.65
N GLU A 172 -18.91 -1.43 6.55
CA GLU A 172 -18.79 -2.37 7.67
C GLU A 172 -17.83 -1.88 8.75
N SER A 173 -16.66 -1.33 8.37
CA SER A 173 -15.75 -0.71 9.33
C SER A 173 -16.39 0.51 10.02
N GLY A 174 -17.20 1.28 9.28
CA GLY A 174 -18.03 2.36 9.82
C GLY A 174 -18.96 1.87 10.92
N LYS A 175 -19.71 0.78 10.69
CA LYS A 175 -20.62 0.16 11.68
C LYS A 175 -19.90 -0.31 12.94
N VAL A 176 -18.69 -0.88 12.81
CA VAL A 176 -17.90 -1.31 13.97
C VAL A 176 -17.50 -0.10 14.82
N LYS A 177 -16.95 0.95 14.18
CA LYS A 177 -16.52 2.16 14.88
C LYS A 177 -17.69 2.90 15.53
N SER A 178 -18.79 3.06 14.82
CA SER A 178 -20.00 3.70 15.36
C SER A 178 -20.58 2.89 16.52
N GLY A 179 -20.64 1.56 16.39
CA GLY A 179 -21.12 0.69 17.46
C GLY A 179 -20.23 0.69 18.71
N ILE A 180 -18.91 0.82 18.53
CA ILE A 180 -17.97 1.02 19.65
C ILE A 180 -18.25 2.35 20.35
N ALA A 181 -18.34 3.45 19.58
CA ALA A 181 -18.59 4.78 20.14
C ALA A 181 -19.95 4.85 20.87
N GLN A 182 -20.99 4.26 20.27
CA GLN A 182 -22.31 4.17 20.88
C GLN A 182 -22.27 3.38 22.19
N LEU A 183 -21.54 2.26 22.24
CA LEU A 183 -21.39 1.48 23.46
C LEU A 183 -20.73 2.30 24.58
N SER A 184 -19.70 3.08 24.28
CA SER A 184 -19.04 3.94 25.27
C SER A 184 -20.01 4.97 25.85
N VAL A 185 -20.86 5.59 25.01
CA VAL A 185 -21.91 6.52 25.47
C VAL A 185 -22.97 5.82 26.31
N GLU A 186 -23.37 4.60 25.94
CA GLU A 186 -24.33 3.81 26.72
C GLU A 186 -23.79 3.43 28.10
N MET A 187 -22.49 3.10 28.18
CA MET A 187 -21.81 2.83 29.46
C MET A 187 -21.80 4.06 30.36
N GLU A 188 -21.43 5.22 29.80
CA GLU A 188 -21.40 6.49 30.54
C GLU A 188 -22.79 6.89 31.05
N LYS A 189 -23.83 6.77 30.22
CA LYS A 189 -25.23 7.02 30.62
C LYS A 189 -25.72 6.07 31.71
N ALA A 190 -25.20 4.84 31.73
CA ALA A 190 -25.51 3.87 32.78
C ALA A 190 -24.67 4.08 34.06
N GLY A 191 -23.80 5.09 34.10
CA GLY A 191 -22.90 5.35 35.22
C GLY A 191 -21.79 4.31 35.37
N CYS A 192 -21.53 3.51 34.32
CA CYS A 192 -20.53 2.45 34.35
C CYS A 192 -19.20 2.91 33.76
N THR A 193 -18.11 2.69 34.49
CA THR A 193 -16.77 3.06 34.01
C THR A 193 -16.15 1.94 33.17
N PHE A 194 -16.48 0.69 33.48
CA PHE A 194 -15.86 -0.49 32.87
C PHE A 194 -16.87 -1.38 32.15
N LEU A 195 -16.41 -2.09 31.10
CA LEU A 195 -17.28 -2.91 30.26
C LEU A 195 -17.90 -4.09 31.03
N GLY A 196 -17.13 -4.72 31.90
CA GLY A 196 -17.54 -5.85 32.73
C GLY A 196 -18.66 -5.47 33.70
N GLU A 197 -18.56 -4.27 34.29
CA GLU A 197 -19.59 -3.68 35.15
C GLU A 197 -20.90 -3.45 34.37
N TYR A 198 -20.82 -2.75 33.24
CA TYR A 198 -22.00 -2.48 32.40
C TYR A 198 -22.68 -3.77 31.91
N PHE A 199 -21.90 -4.74 31.43
CA PHE A 199 -22.47 -6.01 30.95
C PHE A 199 -23.03 -6.87 32.07
N TYR A 200 -22.47 -6.79 33.28
CA TYR A 200 -23.05 -7.43 34.45
C TYR A 200 -24.38 -6.77 34.84
N GLN A 201 -24.45 -5.44 34.87
CA GLN A 201 -25.69 -4.71 35.14
C GLN A 201 -26.80 -5.09 34.14
N LEU A 202 -26.51 -5.09 32.85
CA LEU A 202 -27.46 -5.53 31.82
C LEU A 202 -27.91 -6.99 32.01
N TYR A 203 -26.98 -7.89 32.36
CA TYR A 203 -27.32 -9.28 32.65
C TYR A 203 -28.21 -9.39 33.88
N LYS A 204 -27.93 -8.64 34.94
CA LYS A 204 -28.72 -8.65 36.17
C LYS A 204 -30.14 -8.12 35.94
N GLN A 205 -30.29 -7.08 35.13
CA GLN A 205 -31.59 -6.45 34.85
C GLN A 205 -32.45 -7.25 33.86
N HIS A 206 -31.83 -7.84 32.84
CA HIS A 206 -32.56 -8.42 31.70
C HIS A 206 -32.27 -9.91 31.46
N GLY A 207 -31.38 -10.52 32.23
CA GLY A 207 -30.93 -11.90 32.03
C GLY A 207 -30.34 -12.12 30.65
N ASN A 208 -30.64 -13.28 30.06
CA ASN A 208 -30.17 -13.68 28.73
C ASN A 208 -30.99 -13.09 27.57
N THR A 209 -31.99 -12.23 27.83
CA THR A 209 -32.82 -11.62 26.78
C THR A 209 -32.01 -10.61 25.95
N VAL A 210 -31.01 -9.97 26.55
CA VAL A 210 -30.10 -9.05 25.87
C VAL A 210 -28.90 -9.80 25.30
N ARG A 211 -28.67 -9.64 24.00
CA ARG A 211 -27.50 -10.22 23.32
C ARG A 211 -26.24 -9.38 23.57
N LEU A 212 -25.64 -9.50 24.75
CA LEU A 212 -24.38 -8.82 25.11
C LEU A 212 -23.24 -9.14 24.12
N ARG A 213 -23.28 -10.34 23.54
CA ARG A 213 -22.22 -10.93 22.74
C ARG A 213 -22.12 -10.40 21.30
N SER A 214 -23.14 -9.68 20.81
CA SER A 214 -23.20 -9.11 19.46
C SER A 214 -22.76 -7.64 19.39
N ARG A 215 -22.49 -7.01 20.54
CA ARG A 215 -22.07 -5.60 20.62
C ARG A 215 -20.61 -5.44 20.18
N TYR A 216 -20.32 -4.39 19.41
CA TYR A 216 -18.96 -4.04 19.03
C TYR A 216 -18.22 -3.43 20.22
N THR A 217 -16.98 -3.87 20.44
CA THR A 217 -16.18 -3.50 21.61
C THR A 217 -14.75 -3.22 21.17
N ASP A 218 -14.13 -2.17 21.71
CA ASP A 218 -12.74 -1.85 21.46
C ASP A 218 -11.80 -2.59 22.42
N ARG A 219 -10.58 -2.88 21.98
CA ARG A 219 -9.58 -3.57 22.80
C ARG A 219 -8.98 -2.66 23.87
N GLU A 220 -8.57 -1.45 23.50
CA GLU A 220 -7.86 -0.54 24.39
C GLU A 220 -8.85 0.09 25.38
N GLU A 221 -9.89 0.75 24.85
CA GLU A 221 -10.85 1.53 25.64
C GLU A 221 -11.71 0.70 26.60
N HIS A 222 -12.04 -0.54 26.20
CA HIS A 222 -12.95 -1.38 26.99
C HIS A 222 -12.25 -2.52 27.71
N TYR A 223 -11.45 -3.33 27.01
CA TYR A 223 -10.90 -4.56 27.60
C TYR A 223 -9.58 -4.35 28.35
N ILE A 224 -8.63 -3.60 27.78
CA ILE A 224 -7.34 -3.32 28.42
C ILE A 224 -7.54 -2.36 29.58
N LYS A 225 -8.33 -1.29 29.42
CA LYS A 225 -8.71 -0.38 30.52
C LYS A 225 -9.28 -1.13 31.72
N GLU A 226 -10.23 -2.04 31.49
CA GLU A 226 -10.79 -2.88 32.56
C GLU A 226 -9.77 -3.85 33.16
N PHE A 227 -8.96 -4.50 32.32
CA PHE A 227 -7.91 -5.40 32.79
C PHE A 227 -6.96 -4.69 33.76
N LEU A 228 -6.48 -3.49 33.39
CA LEU A 228 -5.59 -2.70 34.23
C LEU A 228 -6.27 -2.28 35.54
N ALA A 229 -7.54 -1.89 35.49
CA ALA A 229 -8.30 -1.55 36.70
C ALA A 229 -8.50 -2.74 37.64
N ILE A 230 -8.72 -3.96 37.10
CA ILE A 230 -8.72 -5.18 37.92
C ILE A 230 -7.34 -5.39 38.54
N CYS A 231 -6.26 -5.28 37.77
CA CYS A 231 -4.91 -5.46 38.29
C CYS A 231 -4.57 -4.46 39.41
N GLU A 232 -4.97 -3.20 39.24
CA GLU A 232 -4.80 -2.14 40.23
C GLU A 232 -5.64 -2.42 41.49
N LYS A 233 -6.94 -2.69 41.34
CA LYS A 233 -7.84 -3.00 42.46
C LYS A 233 -7.36 -4.20 43.27
N GLN A 234 -6.79 -5.20 42.59
CA GLN A 234 -6.26 -6.40 43.22
C GLN A 234 -4.79 -6.26 43.65
N GLU A 235 -4.13 -5.12 43.39
CA GLU A 235 -2.71 -4.85 43.67
C GLU A 235 -1.79 -6.00 43.21
N LEU A 236 -1.99 -6.44 41.96
CA LEU A 236 -1.21 -7.53 41.41
C LEU A 236 0.22 -7.11 41.13
N ASP A 237 1.17 -8.02 41.38
CA ASP A 237 2.57 -7.84 41.06
C ASP A 237 2.80 -7.47 39.59
N ALA A 238 3.74 -6.56 39.33
CA ALA A 238 4.00 -6.06 37.98
C ALA A 238 4.38 -7.17 36.98
N GLN A 239 5.09 -8.21 37.42
CA GLN A 239 5.45 -9.34 36.56
C GLN A 239 4.21 -10.19 36.22
N TRP A 240 3.25 -10.31 37.14
CA TRP A 240 1.97 -10.98 36.87
C TRP A 240 1.18 -10.21 35.83
N VAL A 241 1.08 -8.89 35.99
CA VAL A 241 0.38 -8.00 35.05
C VAL A 241 0.97 -8.13 33.66
N GLU A 242 2.30 -8.08 33.51
CA GLU A 242 2.96 -8.23 32.21
C GLU A 242 2.68 -9.60 31.56
N LYS A 243 2.84 -10.70 32.33
CA LYS A 243 2.58 -12.07 31.85
C LYS A 243 1.13 -12.24 31.39
N LEU A 244 0.17 -11.76 32.18
CA LEU A 244 -1.26 -11.81 31.88
C LEU A 244 -1.60 -10.95 30.66
N GLN A 245 -1.18 -9.69 30.64
CA GLN A 245 -1.47 -8.77 29.52
C GLN A 245 -0.95 -9.33 28.20
N ARG A 246 0.27 -9.87 28.20
CA ARG A 246 0.85 -10.54 27.03
C ARG A 246 0.00 -11.73 26.61
N ALA A 247 -0.39 -12.62 27.53
CA ALA A 247 -1.19 -13.80 27.19
C ALA A 247 -2.60 -13.45 26.67
N LEU A 248 -3.27 -12.47 27.27
CA LEU A 248 -4.64 -12.07 26.93
C LEU A 248 -4.71 -11.31 25.59
N TYR A 249 -3.77 -10.41 25.34
CA TYR A 249 -3.89 -9.43 24.24
C TYR A 249 -2.94 -9.64 23.08
N PHE A 250 -1.98 -10.57 23.16
CA PHE A 250 -1.01 -10.82 22.09
C PHE A 250 -1.67 -11.07 20.73
N GLN A 251 -1.32 -10.26 19.75
CA GLN A 251 -1.76 -10.39 18.37
C GLN A 251 -0.55 -10.31 17.46
N ARG A 252 -0.39 -11.29 16.56
CA ARG A 252 0.66 -11.23 15.54
C ARG A 252 0.46 -9.97 14.67
N PRO A 253 1.53 -9.24 14.35
CA PRO A 253 1.45 -8.09 13.45
C PRO A 253 0.97 -8.52 12.06
N LEU A 254 0.49 -7.54 11.28
CA LEU A 254 0.15 -7.76 9.88
C LEU A 254 1.38 -8.25 9.11
N LYS A 255 1.16 -9.12 8.13
CA LYS A 255 2.23 -9.54 7.23
C LYS A 255 2.58 -8.42 6.27
N SER A 256 3.86 -8.10 6.16
CA SER A 256 4.35 -7.17 5.15
C SER A 256 3.97 -7.63 3.74
N GLN A 257 3.38 -6.74 2.96
CA GLN A 257 3.06 -6.96 1.55
C GLN A 257 4.19 -6.50 0.62
N ARG A 258 5.32 -6.00 1.15
CA ARG A 258 6.44 -5.46 0.35
C ARG A 258 7.02 -6.46 -0.66
N LYS A 259 6.97 -7.77 -0.36
CA LYS A 259 7.41 -8.83 -1.30
C LYS A 259 6.49 -9.03 -2.50
N GLY A 260 5.22 -8.61 -2.40
CA GLY A 260 4.25 -8.73 -3.49
C GLY A 260 4.22 -7.52 -4.42
N VAL A 261 5.06 -6.51 -4.17
CA VAL A 261 5.12 -5.28 -4.97
C VAL A 261 5.78 -5.58 -6.31
N GLY A 262 5.15 -5.10 -7.38
CA GLY A 262 5.67 -5.21 -8.74
C GLY A 262 7.05 -4.56 -8.88
N LYS A 263 7.79 -4.95 -9.92
CA LYS A 263 9.10 -4.37 -10.24
C LYS A 263 8.98 -3.18 -11.18
N CYS A 264 9.96 -2.30 -11.12
CA CYS A 264 10.08 -1.16 -12.01
C CYS A 264 10.57 -1.61 -13.38
N THR A 265 10.07 -0.97 -14.45
CA THR A 265 10.51 -1.31 -15.81
C THR A 265 11.95 -0.87 -16.09
N PHE A 266 12.32 0.35 -15.69
CA PHE A 266 13.69 0.86 -15.79
C PHE A 266 14.69 0.19 -14.84
N GLU A 267 14.21 -0.31 -13.69
CA GLU A 267 15.04 -0.94 -12.65
C GLU A 267 14.44 -2.30 -12.24
N PRO A 268 14.57 -3.36 -13.06
CA PRO A 268 13.85 -4.63 -12.88
C PRO A 268 14.10 -5.34 -11.55
N LYS A 269 15.25 -5.08 -10.91
CA LYS A 269 15.58 -5.64 -9.59
C LYS A 269 14.88 -4.88 -8.44
N LYS A 270 14.49 -3.63 -8.65
CA LYS A 270 13.93 -2.73 -7.63
C LYS A 270 12.39 -2.78 -7.61
N PRO A 271 11.76 -2.79 -6.43
CA PRO A 271 10.31 -2.69 -6.33
C PRO A 271 9.82 -1.30 -6.76
N ARG A 272 8.57 -1.24 -7.21
CA ARG A 272 7.86 0.01 -7.48
C ARG A 272 7.77 0.89 -6.22
N CYS A 273 7.87 2.20 -6.43
CA CYS A 273 7.75 3.21 -5.38
C CYS A 273 6.33 3.23 -4.81
N ALA A 274 6.18 3.50 -3.52
CA ALA A 274 4.87 3.74 -2.93
C ALA A 274 4.32 5.10 -3.40
N GLU A 275 3.02 5.19 -3.69
CA GLU A 275 2.39 6.44 -4.13
C GLU A 275 2.47 7.56 -3.08
N SER A 276 2.57 7.20 -1.82
CA SER A 276 2.71 8.13 -0.70
C SER A 276 4.13 8.67 -0.52
N HIS A 277 5.12 8.24 -1.30
CA HIS A 277 6.48 8.72 -1.13
C HIS A 277 6.60 10.17 -1.62
N PRO A 278 7.17 11.12 -0.84
CA PRO A 278 7.27 12.53 -1.23
C PRO A 278 8.00 12.74 -2.57
N ASP A 279 9.08 12.00 -2.83
CA ASP A 279 9.78 12.05 -4.12
C ASP A 279 8.90 11.62 -5.31
N TYR A 280 7.92 10.72 -5.11
CA TYR A 280 6.95 10.39 -6.16
C TYR A 280 5.89 11.48 -6.35
N GLU A 281 5.46 12.15 -5.28
CA GLU A 281 4.59 13.33 -5.41
C GLU A 281 5.30 14.45 -6.18
N ALA A 282 6.57 14.73 -5.83
CA ALA A 282 7.40 15.70 -6.54
C ALA A 282 7.59 15.33 -8.02
N PHE A 283 7.82 14.05 -8.32
CA PHE A 283 7.91 13.54 -9.69
C PHE A 283 6.62 13.82 -10.48
N ARG A 284 5.45 13.44 -9.96
CA ARG A 284 4.17 13.66 -10.64
C ARG A 284 3.88 15.15 -10.86
N MET A 285 4.14 15.97 -9.83
CA MET A 285 3.97 17.41 -9.89
C MET A 285 4.84 18.04 -10.98
N LEU A 286 6.15 17.74 -10.99
CA LEU A 286 7.08 18.29 -11.97
C LEU A 286 6.79 17.80 -13.40
N CYS A 287 6.38 16.54 -13.57
CA CYS A 287 5.94 16.03 -14.87
C CYS A 287 4.75 16.82 -15.43
N ILE A 288 3.78 17.20 -14.60
CA ILE A 288 2.68 18.07 -15.03
C ILE A 288 3.21 19.49 -15.28
N LEU A 289 3.90 20.08 -14.29
CA LEU A 289 4.35 21.48 -14.33
C LEU A 289 5.19 21.79 -15.57
N ASN A 290 6.15 20.91 -15.91
CA ASN A 290 7.02 21.09 -17.09
C ASN A 290 6.28 20.88 -18.42
N ASN A 291 5.15 20.16 -18.41
CA ASN A 291 4.33 19.94 -19.61
C ASN A 291 3.27 21.03 -19.82
N ILE A 292 3.06 21.95 -18.87
CA ILE A 292 2.11 23.05 -19.05
C ILE A 292 2.66 24.00 -20.12
N LYS A 293 1.83 24.26 -21.13
CA LYS A 293 2.08 25.30 -22.12
C LYS A 293 0.99 26.37 -22.03
N ILE A 294 1.42 27.62 -22.09
CA ILE A 294 0.57 28.81 -22.05
C ILE A 294 0.85 29.68 -23.28
N LYS A 295 -0.19 30.32 -23.80
CA LYS A 295 -0.09 31.44 -24.75
C LYS A 295 -0.76 32.62 -24.08
N THR A 296 0.02 33.63 -23.74
CA THR A 296 -0.47 34.91 -23.20
C THR A 296 -0.80 35.87 -24.35
N PRO A 297 -1.42 37.04 -24.08
CA PRO A 297 -1.67 38.05 -25.11
C PRO A 297 -0.41 38.56 -25.83
N LYS A 298 0.78 38.36 -25.24
CA LYS A 298 2.06 38.77 -25.81
C LYS A 298 2.75 37.67 -26.63
N ASP A 299 2.27 36.43 -26.53
CA ASP A 299 2.93 35.28 -27.16
C ASP A 299 2.28 34.96 -28.52
N VAL A 300 3.10 34.61 -29.51
CA VAL A 300 2.62 34.18 -30.83
C VAL A 300 2.08 32.73 -30.76
N SER A 301 2.78 31.87 -30.03
CA SER A 301 2.50 30.43 -29.91
C SER A 301 2.46 29.98 -28.45
N LEU A 302 2.03 28.73 -28.23
CA LEU A 302 2.09 28.09 -26.91
C LEU A 302 3.55 27.86 -26.51
N ARG A 303 3.96 28.42 -25.37
CA ARG A 303 5.29 28.23 -24.79
C ARG A 303 5.21 27.56 -23.40
N PRO A 304 6.29 26.95 -22.90
CA PRO A 304 6.38 26.51 -21.52
C PRO A 304 6.20 27.68 -20.53
N LEU A 305 5.86 27.34 -19.28
CA LEU A 305 5.81 28.33 -18.19
C LEU A 305 7.20 28.88 -17.87
N ASN A 306 7.29 30.19 -17.64
CA ASN A 306 8.50 30.84 -17.14
C ASN A 306 8.64 30.68 -15.60
N ALA A 307 9.72 31.18 -15.02
CA ALA A 307 10.01 31.04 -13.58
C ALA A 307 8.90 31.64 -12.68
N GLU A 308 8.46 32.88 -12.96
CA GLU A 308 7.42 33.56 -12.17
C GLU A 308 6.06 32.84 -12.26
N GLU A 309 5.70 32.36 -13.46
CA GLU A 309 4.48 31.57 -13.67
C GLU A 309 4.55 30.25 -12.89
N ARG A 310 5.71 29.58 -12.89
CA ARG A 310 5.92 28.36 -12.10
C ARG A 310 5.77 28.61 -10.60
N GLU A 311 6.33 29.71 -10.09
CA GLU A 311 6.21 30.09 -8.68
C GLU A 311 4.75 30.34 -8.26
N LYS A 312 3.94 30.97 -9.12
CA LYS A 312 2.50 31.17 -8.85
C LYS A 312 1.73 29.85 -8.76
N VAL A 313 2.11 28.85 -9.55
CA VAL A 313 1.44 27.54 -9.61
C VAL A 313 1.89 26.61 -8.49
N TRP A 314 3.15 26.73 -8.05
CA TRP A 314 3.78 25.82 -7.09
C TRP A 314 2.97 25.59 -5.78
N PRO A 315 2.47 26.64 -5.07
CA PRO A 315 1.70 26.45 -3.84
C PRO A 315 0.40 25.66 -4.01
N LEU A 316 -0.17 25.63 -5.23
CA LEU A 316 -1.45 24.96 -5.49
C LEU A 316 -1.38 23.45 -5.25
N PHE A 317 -0.20 22.84 -5.43
CA PHE A 317 0.03 21.42 -5.22
C PHE A 317 0.04 21.02 -3.74
N PHE A 318 0.29 21.95 -2.82
CA PHE A 318 0.43 21.68 -1.38
C PHE A 318 -0.82 22.05 -0.57
N ARG A 319 -1.97 22.26 -1.23
CA ARG A 319 -3.25 22.57 -0.56
C ARG A 319 -3.83 21.34 0.12
N LYS A 320 -3.87 21.34 1.46
CA LYS A 320 -4.46 20.26 2.27
C LYS A 320 -5.94 20.01 1.99
N SER A 321 -6.69 21.06 1.63
CA SER A 321 -8.13 20.98 1.36
C SER A 321 -8.47 20.34 0.01
N LYS A 322 -7.54 20.31 -0.95
CA LYS A 322 -7.74 19.79 -2.30
C LYS A 322 -6.59 18.84 -2.69
N PRO A 323 -6.62 17.56 -2.30
CA PRO A 323 -5.59 16.58 -2.66
C PRO A 323 -5.54 16.31 -4.17
N ASN A 324 -6.66 16.49 -4.87
CA ASN A 324 -6.76 16.58 -6.32
C ASN A 324 -7.58 17.83 -6.65
N PHE A 325 -7.29 18.47 -7.78
CA PHE A 325 -7.99 19.66 -8.25
C PHE A 325 -7.99 19.71 -9.77
N ASP A 326 -8.91 20.47 -10.35
CA ASP A 326 -8.97 20.63 -11.80
C ASP A 326 -7.91 21.61 -12.29
N PHE A 327 -7.41 21.40 -13.51
CA PHE A 327 -6.44 22.30 -14.16
C PHE A 327 -6.92 23.76 -14.18
N GLU A 328 -8.23 23.99 -14.12
CA GLU A 328 -8.82 25.31 -13.97
C GLU A 328 -8.24 26.13 -12.79
N ASP A 329 -7.87 25.50 -11.67
CA ASP A 329 -7.25 26.20 -10.53
C ASP A 329 -5.88 26.80 -10.91
N ILE A 330 -5.12 26.11 -11.77
CA ILE A 330 -3.83 26.60 -12.32
C ILE A 330 -4.11 27.76 -13.29
N ALA A 331 -5.08 27.58 -14.19
CA ALA A 331 -5.44 28.61 -15.17
C ALA A 331 -5.90 29.91 -14.47
N LYS A 332 -6.69 29.79 -13.40
CA LYS A 332 -7.11 30.94 -12.56
C LYS A 332 -5.93 31.65 -11.91
N ALA A 333 -4.94 30.91 -11.40
CA ALA A 333 -3.76 31.50 -10.75
C ALA A 333 -2.87 32.28 -11.75
N LEU A 334 -2.83 31.86 -13.01
CA LEU A 334 -2.01 32.48 -14.05
C LEU A 334 -2.72 33.61 -14.81
N ALA A 335 -4.01 33.44 -15.12
CA ALA A 335 -4.74 34.32 -16.04
C ALA A 335 -5.89 35.11 -15.39
N GLY A 336 -6.22 34.84 -14.12
CA GLY A 336 -7.42 35.36 -13.48
C GLY A 336 -8.70 34.64 -13.90
N LYS A 337 -9.85 35.04 -13.37
CA LYS A 337 -11.14 34.38 -13.63
C LYS A 337 -11.66 34.68 -15.04
N ASN A 338 -12.17 33.67 -15.73
CA ASN A 338 -12.85 33.78 -17.03
C ASN A 338 -11.99 34.34 -18.21
N ASN A 339 -10.67 34.31 -18.09
CA ASN A 339 -9.74 34.84 -19.10
C ASN A 339 -8.97 33.76 -19.88
N TYR A 340 -9.30 32.49 -19.66
CA TYR A 340 -8.56 31.35 -20.19
C TYR A 340 -9.47 30.39 -20.98
N ALA A 341 -8.89 29.65 -21.92
CA ALA A 341 -9.53 28.54 -22.62
C ALA A 341 -8.53 27.45 -23.01
N TRP A 342 -9.04 26.27 -23.39
CA TRP A 342 -8.20 25.27 -24.05
C TRP A 342 -7.81 25.77 -25.44
N TYR A 343 -6.59 25.47 -25.90
CA TYR A 343 -6.06 26.03 -27.16
C TYR A 343 -6.85 25.66 -28.43
N LYS A 344 -7.68 24.60 -28.36
CA LYS A 344 -8.55 24.15 -29.46
C LYS A 344 -10.02 24.55 -29.28
N ASP A 345 -10.38 25.25 -28.21
CA ASP A 345 -11.76 25.74 -28.03
C ASP A 345 -12.06 26.88 -29.01
N ALA A 346 -13.30 26.93 -29.51
CA ALA A 346 -13.82 28.05 -30.28
C ALA A 346 -14.03 29.29 -29.37
N GLY A 347 -13.67 30.48 -29.87
CA GLY A 347 -13.83 31.78 -29.18
C GLY A 347 -12.53 32.37 -28.62
N GLU A 348 -12.37 33.69 -28.67
CA GLU A 348 -11.13 34.38 -28.30
C GLU A 348 -11.05 34.68 -26.80
N LYS A 349 -10.27 33.87 -26.06
CA LYS A 349 -9.84 34.19 -24.70
C LYS A 349 -8.36 34.63 -24.71
N PRO A 350 -7.97 35.62 -23.88
CA PRO A 350 -6.63 36.19 -23.89
C PRO A 350 -5.53 35.19 -23.50
N PHE A 351 -5.86 34.17 -22.70
CA PHE A 351 -4.94 33.10 -22.35
C PHE A 351 -5.39 31.76 -22.92
N ARG A 352 -4.46 30.98 -23.49
CA ARG A 352 -4.72 29.61 -23.95
C ARG A 352 -3.78 28.63 -23.28
N PHE A 353 -4.29 27.44 -22.98
CA PHE A 353 -3.53 26.34 -22.38
C PHE A 353 -3.64 25.05 -23.19
N ASN A 354 -2.60 24.22 -23.12
CA ASN A 354 -2.60 22.89 -23.74
C ASN A 354 -3.51 21.86 -23.04
N TYR A 355 -3.83 22.09 -21.77
CA TYR A 355 -4.73 21.25 -20.97
C TYR A 355 -6.18 21.76 -20.98
N ARG A 356 -7.13 20.82 -20.86
CA ARG A 356 -8.55 21.13 -20.65
C ARG A 356 -8.78 21.55 -19.21
N MET A 357 -9.72 22.47 -18.98
CA MET A 357 -9.97 23.02 -17.64
C MET A 357 -10.42 21.96 -16.61
N HIS A 358 -11.22 20.98 -17.04
CA HIS A 358 -11.68 19.85 -16.22
C HIS A 358 -10.67 18.68 -16.15
N GLN A 359 -9.46 18.84 -16.67
CA GLN A 359 -8.42 17.83 -16.53
C GLN A 359 -8.00 17.74 -15.06
N GLY A 360 -8.13 16.56 -14.45
CA GLY A 360 -7.69 16.34 -13.08
C GLY A 360 -6.18 16.48 -12.93
N VAL A 361 -5.76 17.25 -11.93
CA VAL A 361 -4.39 17.43 -11.46
C VAL A 361 -4.28 16.87 -10.06
N SER A 362 -3.33 15.97 -9.85
CA SER A 362 -3.08 15.39 -8.53
C SER A 362 -2.07 16.22 -7.74
N GLY A 363 -2.46 16.66 -6.56
CA GLY A 363 -1.60 17.38 -5.63
C GLY A 363 -0.55 16.49 -4.95
N CYS A 364 0.07 17.08 -3.93
CA CYS A 364 1.09 16.50 -3.06
C CYS A 364 0.60 16.45 -1.60
N PRO A 365 -0.48 15.71 -1.29
CA PRO A 365 -1.09 15.72 0.04
C PRO A 365 -0.18 15.18 1.15
N VAL A 366 0.75 14.26 0.85
CA VAL A 366 1.70 13.78 1.87
C VAL A 366 2.73 14.87 2.17
N THR A 367 3.31 15.46 1.14
CA THR A 367 4.27 16.56 1.27
C THR A 367 3.63 17.76 1.96
N ALA A 368 2.37 18.09 1.65
CA ALA A 368 1.62 19.15 2.32
C ALA A 368 1.45 18.90 3.83
N GLN A 369 1.24 17.64 4.24
CA GLN A 369 1.16 17.26 5.66
C GLN A 369 2.52 17.39 6.33
N LEU A 370 3.60 17.02 5.65
CA LEU A 370 4.96 17.16 6.19
C LEU A 370 5.34 18.64 6.32
N ILE A 371 4.97 19.48 5.35
CA ILE A 371 5.16 20.94 5.43
C ILE A 371 4.41 21.54 6.62
N ASP A 372 3.18 21.09 6.89
CA ASP A 372 2.39 21.56 8.04
C ASP A 372 3.00 21.19 9.41
N ILE A 373 3.81 20.12 9.46
CA ILE A 373 4.40 19.61 10.71
C ILE A 373 5.82 20.15 10.92
N PHE A 374 6.62 20.20 9.86
CA PHE A 374 8.07 20.47 9.92
C PHE A 374 8.49 21.79 9.26
N GLY A 375 7.57 22.55 8.65
CA GLY A 375 7.87 23.82 7.97
C GLY A 375 8.09 23.67 6.46
N SER A 376 8.43 24.79 5.79
CA SER A 376 8.58 24.85 4.33
C SER A 376 9.65 23.89 3.81
N ASP A 377 10.83 23.88 4.44
CA ASP A 377 11.85 22.85 4.23
C ASP A 377 11.66 21.69 5.22
N TRP A 378 10.59 20.93 5.00
CA TRP A 378 10.20 19.83 5.87
C TRP A 378 11.29 18.75 6.00
N LYS A 379 12.20 18.62 5.03
CA LYS A 379 13.31 17.66 5.09
C LYS A 379 14.38 18.13 6.08
N ALA A 380 14.76 19.41 6.01
CA ALA A 380 15.65 20.02 7.00
C ALA A 380 15.02 20.00 8.41
N GLY A 381 13.73 20.37 8.53
CA GLY A 381 13.02 20.33 9.82
C GLY A 381 12.92 18.92 10.43
N ILE A 382 12.83 17.87 9.62
CA ILE A 382 13.00 16.49 10.11
C ILE A 382 14.43 16.28 10.61
N ALA A 383 15.44 16.65 9.83
CA ALA A 383 16.84 16.41 10.17
C ALA A 383 17.26 17.11 11.48
N GLU A 384 16.72 18.31 11.75
CA GLU A 384 16.96 19.06 12.99
C GLU A 384 16.37 18.38 14.23
N THR A 385 15.24 17.69 14.07
CA THR A 385 14.47 17.14 15.20
C THR A 385 14.66 15.64 15.41
N TYR A 386 15.17 14.93 14.39
CA TYR A 386 15.26 13.48 14.39
C TYR A 386 16.45 12.96 15.21
N THR A 387 16.19 12.16 16.24
CA THR A 387 17.26 11.68 17.16
C THR A 387 18.01 10.45 16.66
N ALA A 388 17.43 9.68 15.75
CA ALA A 388 18.03 8.43 15.26
C ALA A 388 18.89 8.64 14.00
N VAL A 389 19.85 9.57 14.08
CA VAL A 389 20.71 9.99 12.95
C VAL A 389 21.80 8.99 12.56
N GLY A 390 22.17 8.07 13.46
CA GLY A 390 23.25 7.13 13.22
C GLY A 390 22.91 6.01 12.22
N LYS A 391 23.88 5.64 11.37
CA LYS A 391 23.89 4.40 10.58
C LYS A 391 25.21 3.66 10.80
N LYS A 392 25.31 2.39 10.35
CA LYS A 392 26.50 1.54 10.58
C LYS A 392 27.82 2.22 10.23
N ASN A 393 27.84 3.03 9.17
CA ASN A 393 29.03 3.72 8.67
C ASN A 393 28.76 5.23 8.54
N GLY A 394 28.51 5.93 9.65
CA GLY A 394 28.39 7.39 9.70
C GLY A 394 26.99 7.91 10.01
N THR A 395 26.72 9.14 9.57
CA THR A 395 25.43 9.83 9.79
C THR A 395 24.53 9.67 8.58
N LYS A 396 23.22 9.56 8.81
CA LYS A 396 22.22 9.58 7.75
C LYS A 396 22.24 10.94 7.05
N THR A 397 22.02 10.92 5.74
CA THR A 397 21.73 12.13 4.96
C THR A 397 20.32 12.64 5.28
N ILE A 398 20.04 13.90 4.95
CA ILE A 398 18.71 14.50 5.11
C ILE A 398 17.63 13.64 4.42
N ASP A 399 17.90 13.14 3.20
CA ASP A 399 16.99 12.26 2.47
C ASP A 399 16.79 10.90 3.16
N GLU A 400 17.83 10.31 3.74
CA GLU A 400 17.71 9.05 4.50
C GLU A 400 16.86 9.25 5.77
N MET A 401 17.00 10.39 6.46
CA MET A 401 16.17 10.71 7.64
C MET A 401 14.70 10.92 7.25
N ALA A 402 14.44 11.64 6.16
CA ALA A 402 13.11 11.81 5.60
C ALA A 402 12.48 10.46 5.21
N ASP A 403 13.25 9.56 4.57
CA ASP A 403 12.81 8.22 4.21
C ASP A 403 12.46 7.37 5.44
N ASP A 404 13.22 7.49 6.54
CA ASP A 404 12.93 6.78 7.78
C ASP A 404 11.62 7.25 8.43
N VAL A 405 11.42 8.56 8.52
CA VAL A 405 10.18 9.15 9.05
C VAL A 405 8.98 8.73 8.20
N TRP A 406 9.11 8.81 6.87
CA TRP A 406 8.09 8.32 5.95
C TRP A 406 7.82 6.82 6.14
N ASN A 407 8.87 6.00 6.27
CA ASN A 407 8.74 4.56 6.46
C ASN A 407 7.98 4.21 7.75
N VAL A 408 8.24 4.93 8.84
CA VAL A 408 7.52 4.80 10.10
C VAL A 408 6.05 5.15 9.92
N LEU A 409 5.77 6.32 9.32
CA LEU A 409 4.41 6.76 9.04
C LEU A 409 3.65 5.80 8.10
N TYR A 410 4.34 5.16 7.17
CA TYR A 410 3.77 4.21 6.21
C TYR A 410 3.51 2.82 6.81
N SER A 411 4.31 2.39 7.79
CA SER A 411 4.37 0.98 8.21
C SER A 411 3.79 0.68 9.60
N PHE A 412 3.55 1.70 10.44
CA PHE A 412 3.04 1.50 11.80
C PHE A 412 1.51 1.41 11.84
N SER A 413 1.00 0.39 12.54
CA SER A 413 -0.43 0.09 12.66
C SER A 413 -1.15 0.78 13.83
N SER A 414 -0.40 1.27 14.83
CA SER A 414 -0.94 1.94 16.02
C SER A 414 -0.65 3.44 15.94
N LYS A 415 -1.67 4.24 16.26
CA LYS A 415 -1.54 5.70 16.36
C LYS A 415 -0.70 6.10 17.57
N ASP A 416 -0.88 5.43 18.71
CA ASP A 416 -0.14 5.74 19.94
C ASP A 416 1.35 5.49 19.76
N LYS A 417 1.73 4.42 19.07
CA LYS A 417 3.14 4.17 18.72
C LYS A 417 3.72 5.21 17.76
N LEU A 418 2.91 5.76 16.86
CA LEU A 418 3.34 6.86 16.00
C LEU A 418 3.48 8.17 16.78
N LYS A 419 2.58 8.43 17.73
CA LYS A 419 2.65 9.58 18.61
C LYS A 419 3.88 9.50 19.51
N ALA A 420 4.13 8.35 20.14
CA ALA A 420 5.35 8.09 20.89
C ALA A 420 6.60 8.26 20.03
N PHE A 421 6.62 7.73 18.80
CA PHE A 421 7.74 7.98 17.89
C PHE A 421 7.91 9.48 17.56
N ALA A 422 6.82 10.21 17.33
CA ALA A 422 6.85 11.64 17.06
C ALA A 422 7.39 12.45 18.25
N THR A 423 7.02 12.09 19.47
CA THR A 423 7.52 12.74 20.69
C THR A 423 8.97 12.34 20.98
N ASP A 424 9.29 11.04 21.00
CA ASP A 424 10.58 10.53 21.47
C ASP A 424 11.69 10.63 20.42
N LYS A 425 11.34 10.46 19.13
CA LYS A 425 12.30 10.39 18.02
C LYS A 425 12.31 11.62 17.15
N LEU A 426 11.21 12.37 17.11
CA LEU A 426 11.10 13.63 16.36
C LEU A 426 10.91 14.84 17.27
N GLN A 427 10.93 14.68 18.59
CA GLN A 427 10.90 15.80 19.55
C GLN A 427 9.74 16.79 19.30
N LEU A 428 8.62 16.29 18.76
CA LEU A 428 7.46 17.11 18.42
C LEU A 428 6.61 17.38 19.65
N ASP A 429 6.03 18.58 19.71
CA ASP A 429 5.00 18.91 20.69
C ASP A 429 3.74 18.04 20.53
N GLU A 430 2.90 18.01 21.56
CA GLU A 430 1.70 17.18 21.63
C GLU A 430 0.75 17.39 20.43
N ALA A 431 0.61 18.64 19.97
CA ALA A 431 -0.25 18.98 18.84
C ALA A 431 0.32 18.44 17.52
N ARG A 432 1.61 18.65 17.24
CA ARG A 432 2.30 18.14 16.05
C ARG A 432 2.43 16.62 16.05
N ALA A 433 2.70 16.00 17.20
CA ALA A 433 2.72 14.55 17.36
C ALA A 433 1.35 13.93 17.06
N THR A 434 0.27 14.58 17.51
CA THR A 434 -1.11 14.15 17.21
C THR A 434 -1.45 14.30 15.72
N LYS A 435 -1.03 15.40 15.08
CA LYS A 435 -1.15 15.58 13.62
C LYS A 435 -0.40 14.47 12.86
N PHE A 436 0.85 14.21 13.24
CA PHE A 436 1.68 13.16 12.64
C PHE A 436 1.05 11.77 12.76
N ALA A 437 0.54 11.41 13.95
CA ALA A 437 -0.11 10.12 14.17
C ALA A 437 -1.43 9.94 13.38
N ASN A 438 -2.12 11.04 13.07
CA ASN A 438 -3.36 11.05 12.31
C ASN A 438 -3.17 11.16 10.80
N ALA A 439 -1.96 11.45 10.32
CA ALA A 439 -1.65 11.54 8.90
C ALA A 439 -1.99 10.22 8.17
N LYS A 440 -2.74 10.34 7.07
CA LYS A 440 -3.15 9.23 6.22
C LYS A 440 -2.29 9.23 4.97
N LEU A 441 -1.76 8.05 4.63
CA LEU A 441 -0.94 7.84 3.45
C LEU A 441 -1.64 6.89 2.48
N PRO A 442 -1.63 7.16 1.15
CA PRO A 442 -2.03 6.17 0.17
C PRO A 442 -1.07 4.96 0.15
N HIS A 443 -1.64 3.75 0.03
CA HIS A 443 -0.89 2.48 -0.03
C HIS A 443 -0.79 1.90 -1.46
N GLY A 444 -1.08 2.69 -2.49
CA GLY A 444 -0.82 2.32 -3.88
C GLY A 444 0.66 2.34 -4.25
N PHE A 445 0.97 1.93 -5.48
CA PHE A 445 2.35 1.87 -5.99
C PHE A 445 2.44 2.47 -7.39
N ALA A 446 3.47 3.29 -7.60
CA ALA A 446 3.83 3.88 -8.88
C ALA A 446 4.22 2.82 -9.93
N ALA A 447 4.39 3.24 -11.18
CA ALA A 447 4.97 2.38 -12.22
C ALA A 447 6.50 2.21 -12.08
N LEU A 448 7.17 3.22 -11.54
CA LEU A 448 8.63 3.30 -11.42
C LEU A 448 9.10 3.01 -9.99
N SER A 449 10.36 2.62 -9.83
CA SER A 449 11.00 2.45 -8.52
C SER A 449 11.43 3.79 -7.96
N LEU A 450 11.62 3.87 -6.63
CA LEU A 450 12.15 5.09 -6.00
C LEU A 450 13.53 5.46 -6.56
N LYS A 451 14.35 4.45 -6.91
CA LYS A 451 15.65 4.68 -7.56
C LYS A 451 15.47 5.38 -8.91
N ALA A 452 14.63 4.83 -9.79
CA ALA A 452 14.38 5.44 -11.09
C ALA A 452 13.81 6.87 -10.96
N ILE A 453 12.89 7.08 -10.01
CA ILE A 453 12.35 8.42 -9.71
C ILE A 453 13.46 9.39 -9.27
N ARG A 454 14.33 8.98 -8.35
CA ARG A 454 15.46 9.80 -7.87
C ARG A 454 16.47 10.13 -8.97
N ASN A 455 16.65 9.23 -9.93
CA ASN A 455 17.47 9.48 -11.11
C ASN A 455 16.82 10.51 -12.07
N ILE A 456 15.48 10.52 -12.18
CA ILE A 456 14.74 11.42 -13.09
C ILE A 456 14.54 12.83 -12.49
N LEU A 457 14.33 12.91 -11.16
CA LEU A 457 13.98 14.16 -10.46
C LEU A 457 14.95 15.34 -10.70
N PRO A 458 16.29 15.16 -10.70
CA PRO A 458 17.22 16.25 -10.97
C PRO A 458 16.92 16.97 -12.29
N PHE A 459 16.67 16.22 -13.36
CA PHE A 459 16.35 16.75 -14.68
C PHE A 459 14.97 17.40 -14.73
N LEU A 460 13.97 16.79 -14.07
CA LEU A 460 12.65 17.43 -13.95
C LEU A 460 12.72 18.78 -13.20
N ARG A 461 13.58 18.91 -12.18
CA ARG A 461 13.76 20.18 -11.46
C ARG A 461 14.40 21.27 -12.33
N GLN A 462 15.24 20.89 -13.29
CA GLN A 462 15.83 21.80 -14.27
C GLN A 462 14.82 22.26 -15.34
N GLY A 463 13.62 21.66 -15.39
CA GLY A 463 12.54 22.07 -16.30
C GLY A 463 12.33 21.13 -17.49
N PHE A 464 13.14 20.07 -17.63
CA PHE A 464 12.97 19.08 -18.70
C PHE A 464 11.60 18.39 -18.63
N ILE A 465 10.98 18.17 -19.78
CA ILE A 465 9.79 17.32 -19.86
C ILE A 465 10.15 15.87 -19.55
N TYR A 466 9.15 15.07 -19.17
CA TYR A 466 9.35 13.66 -18.77
C TYR A 466 10.18 12.85 -19.77
N ALA A 467 9.90 12.99 -21.08
CA ALA A 467 10.59 12.22 -22.11
C ALA A 467 12.12 12.47 -22.09
N HIS A 468 12.54 13.74 -22.06
CA HIS A 468 13.96 14.11 -22.03
C HIS A 468 14.59 13.74 -20.68
N ALA A 469 13.88 14.01 -19.58
CA ALA A 469 14.37 13.68 -18.25
C ALA A 469 14.61 12.18 -18.07
N VAL A 470 13.81 11.30 -18.71
CA VAL A 470 14.03 9.85 -18.70
C VAL A 470 15.30 9.48 -19.46
N LEU A 471 15.52 10.01 -20.67
CA LEU A 471 16.71 9.73 -21.47
C LEU A 471 18.00 10.11 -20.72
N LEU A 472 17.97 11.23 -19.99
CA LEU A 472 19.11 11.73 -19.23
C LEU A 472 19.30 11.04 -17.86
N ALA A 473 18.23 10.50 -17.28
CA ALA A 473 18.20 10.02 -15.89
C ALA A 473 19.28 8.99 -15.53
N LYS A 474 19.67 8.15 -16.49
CA LYS A 474 20.59 7.04 -16.23
C LYS A 474 22.05 7.35 -16.50
N ILE A 475 22.32 8.46 -17.18
CA ILE A 475 23.66 8.88 -17.60
C ILE A 475 24.64 8.98 -16.44
N PRO A 476 24.29 9.58 -15.27
CA PRO A 476 25.21 9.65 -14.13
C PRO A 476 25.70 8.26 -13.65
N ASP A 477 24.82 7.24 -13.68
CA ASP A 477 25.18 5.86 -13.32
C ASP A 477 26.09 5.22 -14.39
N ILE A 478 25.92 5.61 -15.67
CA ILE A 478 26.61 5.02 -16.83
C ILE A 478 28.03 5.55 -16.96
N VAL A 479 28.21 6.88 -16.90
CA VAL A 479 29.52 7.53 -17.05
C VAL A 479 30.36 7.48 -15.78
N THR A 480 29.80 6.99 -14.68
CA THR A 480 30.36 6.95 -13.30
C THR A 480 30.35 8.31 -12.58
N ALA A 481 30.34 8.27 -11.25
CA ALA A 481 30.35 9.47 -10.41
C ALA A 481 31.57 10.37 -10.67
N ALA A 482 32.75 9.79 -10.89
CA ALA A 482 33.97 10.57 -11.15
C ALA A 482 33.87 11.44 -12.41
N VAL A 483 33.19 10.97 -13.46
CA VAL A 483 32.96 11.74 -14.69
C VAL A 483 31.79 12.71 -14.52
N TRP A 484 30.73 12.30 -13.82
CA TRP A 484 29.55 13.14 -13.64
C TRP A 484 29.75 14.32 -12.67
N ASP A 485 30.65 14.16 -11.70
CA ASP A 485 30.98 15.20 -10.73
C ASP A 485 31.95 16.25 -11.31
N ASP A 486 32.66 15.92 -12.39
CA ASP A 486 33.45 16.84 -13.20
C ASP A 486 32.53 17.78 -14.00
N ALA A 487 32.64 19.10 -13.73
CA ALA A 487 31.74 20.09 -14.28
C ALA A 487 31.86 20.22 -15.82
N ASP A 488 33.09 20.23 -16.33
CA ASP A 488 33.38 20.43 -17.75
C ASP A 488 32.89 19.23 -18.57
N LYS A 489 33.18 18.02 -18.09
CA LYS A 489 32.69 16.79 -18.73
C LYS A 489 31.18 16.68 -18.69
N ARG A 490 30.57 17.03 -17.55
CA ARG A 490 29.11 17.02 -17.42
C ARG A 490 28.46 18.02 -18.39
N GLU A 491 29.03 19.21 -18.55
CA GLU A 491 28.53 20.21 -19.50
C GLU A 491 28.70 19.75 -20.94
N GLN A 492 29.84 19.16 -21.29
CA GLN A 492 30.08 18.60 -22.62
C GLN A 492 29.07 17.48 -22.96
N ILE A 493 28.81 16.58 -22.02
CA ILE A 493 27.81 15.51 -22.19
C ILE A 493 26.40 16.11 -22.34
N LEU A 494 26.02 17.05 -21.47
CA LEU A 494 24.66 17.59 -21.49
C LEU A 494 24.39 18.44 -22.73
N SER A 495 25.32 19.31 -23.14
CA SER A 495 25.16 20.17 -24.31
C SER A 495 24.98 19.35 -25.59
N GLY A 496 25.85 18.37 -25.84
CA GLY A 496 25.73 17.51 -27.02
C GLY A 496 24.46 16.65 -27.02
N LEU A 497 24.03 16.16 -25.86
CA LEU A 497 22.76 15.42 -25.77
C LEU A 497 21.53 16.30 -25.98
N LEU A 498 21.55 17.54 -25.52
CA LEU A 498 20.47 18.48 -25.77
C LEU A 498 20.37 18.84 -27.24
N GLU A 499 21.50 19.04 -27.91
CA GLU A 499 21.55 19.25 -29.35
C GLU A 499 20.95 18.05 -30.11
N VAL A 500 21.32 16.83 -29.72
CA VAL A 500 20.73 15.60 -30.28
C VAL A 500 19.22 15.56 -30.05
N ILE A 501 18.75 15.87 -28.85
CA ILE A 501 17.32 15.81 -28.50
C ILE A 501 16.50 16.88 -29.24
N GLU A 502 17.01 18.10 -29.36
CA GLU A 502 16.32 19.22 -30.01
C GLU A 502 16.27 19.08 -31.53
N ASN A 503 17.33 18.53 -32.13
CA ASN A 503 17.42 18.37 -33.59
C ASN A 503 16.90 17.02 -34.09
N TYR A 504 16.63 16.05 -33.21
CA TYR A 504 16.11 14.75 -33.62
C TYR A 504 14.69 14.86 -34.19
N ASN A 505 14.56 14.55 -35.48
CA ASN A 505 13.28 14.43 -36.16
C ASN A 505 13.12 13.01 -36.73
N PRO A 506 12.17 12.20 -36.22
CA PRO A 506 11.97 10.83 -36.69
C PRO A 506 11.49 10.74 -38.16
N ASP A 507 10.96 11.83 -38.74
CA ASP A 507 10.52 11.88 -40.13
C ASP A 507 11.63 12.32 -41.11
N ASP A 508 12.80 12.72 -40.57
CA ASP A 508 13.95 13.09 -41.39
C ASP A 508 14.67 11.83 -41.90
N ARG A 509 14.69 11.67 -43.24
CA ARG A 509 15.30 10.51 -43.91
C ARG A 509 16.84 10.54 -43.86
N GLY A 510 17.46 11.62 -43.40
CA GLY A 510 18.91 11.78 -43.29
C GLY A 510 19.52 11.31 -41.97
N ILE A 511 18.71 11.00 -40.95
CA ILE A 511 19.19 10.54 -39.64
C ILE A 511 19.22 9.02 -39.61
N GLU A 512 20.42 8.43 -39.62
CA GLU A 512 20.58 6.98 -39.42
C GLU A 512 20.39 6.63 -37.93
N GLY A 513 19.26 5.99 -37.60
CA GLY A 513 19.02 5.36 -36.30
C GLY A 513 17.95 6.04 -35.43
N THR A 514 17.66 5.42 -34.29
CA THR A 514 16.70 5.94 -33.30
C THR A 514 17.35 7.00 -32.40
N ILE A 515 16.55 7.82 -31.70
CA ILE A 515 17.09 8.76 -30.69
C ILE A 515 17.97 8.07 -29.64
N ASP A 516 17.65 6.82 -29.30
CA ASP A 516 18.47 5.97 -28.42
C ASP A 516 19.85 5.70 -29.03
N PHE A 517 19.92 5.41 -30.33
CA PHE A 517 21.17 5.21 -31.05
C PHE A 517 22.03 6.48 -31.07
N CYS A 518 21.43 7.65 -31.38
CA CYS A 518 22.16 8.93 -31.39
C CYS A 518 22.74 9.26 -30.01
N ILE A 519 21.96 9.07 -28.94
CA ILE A 519 22.40 9.29 -27.57
C ILE A 519 23.54 8.34 -27.18
N LYS A 520 23.42 7.05 -27.55
CA LYS A 520 24.46 6.05 -27.29
C LYS A 520 25.77 6.38 -28.01
N SER A 521 25.69 6.75 -29.29
CA SER A 521 26.86 7.14 -30.08
C SER A 521 27.56 8.33 -29.45
N HIS A 522 26.82 9.40 -29.16
CA HIS A 522 27.39 10.60 -28.54
C HIS A 522 28.08 10.30 -27.20
N LEU A 523 27.45 9.48 -26.35
CA LEU A 523 28.05 9.09 -25.08
C LEU A 523 29.35 8.27 -25.24
N GLN A 524 29.43 7.42 -26.26
CA GLN A 524 30.63 6.63 -26.58
C GLN A 524 31.75 7.49 -27.17
N ASP A 525 31.41 8.58 -27.88
CA ASP A 525 32.37 9.51 -28.44
C ASP A 525 32.99 10.42 -27.37
N VAL A 526 32.21 10.79 -26.35
CA VAL A 526 32.64 11.72 -25.29
C VAL A 526 33.29 11.00 -24.10
N VAL A 527 32.89 9.75 -23.81
CA VAL A 527 33.35 9.00 -22.63
C VAL A 527 33.67 7.55 -22.99
N ASP A 528 34.79 7.04 -22.50
CA ASP A 528 35.11 5.62 -22.58
C ASP A 528 34.18 4.80 -21.67
N LEU A 529 33.13 4.25 -22.27
CA LEU A 529 32.10 3.48 -21.58
C LEU A 529 32.48 2.01 -21.48
N ARG A 530 32.19 1.40 -20.32
CA ARG A 530 32.31 -0.05 -20.16
C ARG A 530 31.38 -0.77 -21.16
N PRO A 531 31.79 -1.93 -21.70
CA PRO A 531 30.94 -2.71 -22.60
C PRO A 531 29.54 -2.95 -22.03
N GLY A 532 28.50 -2.58 -22.79
CA GLY A 532 27.09 -2.73 -22.39
C GLY A 532 26.57 -1.71 -21.37
N ALA A 533 27.36 -0.71 -20.96
CA ALA A 533 26.90 0.32 -20.02
C ALA A 533 25.78 1.19 -20.63
N ALA A 534 25.90 1.52 -21.92
CA ALA A 534 24.92 2.33 -22.64
C ALA A 534 23.56 1.62 -22.82
N ASP A 535 23.52 0.28 -22.79
CA ASP A 535 22.27 -0.50 -22.85
C ASP A 535 21.43 -0.37 -21.59
N ALA A 536 21.98 0.19 -20.51
CA ALA A 536 21.24 0.49 -19.30
C ALA A 536 20.38 1.75 -19.40
N LEU A 537 20.53 2.57 -20.46
CA LEU A 537 19.77 3.81 -20.67
C LEU A 537 18.27 3.58 -20.52
N TYR A 538 17.60 4.54 -19.88
CA TYR A 538 16.15 4.51 -19.82
C TYR A 538 15.58 5.10 -21.09
N HIS A 539 14.55 4.45 -21.65
CA HIS A 539 13.86 4.96 -22.81
C HIS A 539 12.36 5.15 -22.52
N PRO A 540 11.73 6.27 -22.92
CA PRO A 540 10.30 6.53 -22.64
C PRO A 540 9.33 5.45 -23.15
N SER A 541 9.72 4.68 -24.19
CA SER A 541 8.91 3.56 -24.70
C SER A 541 9.00 2.28 -23.87
N MET A 542 9.92 2.16 -22.90
CA MET A 542 10.03 0.99 -22.01
C MET A 542 8.90 0.95 -20.96
N ILE A 543 7.69 1.36 -21.32
CA ILE A 543 6.48 1.24 -20.51
C ILE A 543 5.72 -0.05 -20.86
N GLU A 544 6.14 -0.77 -21.90
CA GLU A 544 5.48 -2.00 -22.36
C GLU A 544 5.36 -3.04 -21.23
N ALA A 545 4.11 -3.48 -21.02
CA ALA A 545 3.74 -4.32 -19.90
C ALA A 545 4.14 -5.80 -20.10
N TYR A 546 4.39 -6.21 -21.35
CA TYR A 546 4.67 -7.59 -21.73
C TYR A 546 6.11 -7.72 -22.26
N PRO A 547 6.80 -8.82 -21.94
CA PRO A 547 8.11 -9.09 -22.50
C PRO A 547 7.98 -9.52 -23.97
N ASP A 548 8.98 -9.17 -24.77
CA ASP A 548 9.12 -9.69 -26.13
C ASP A 548 9.17 -11.22 -26.17
N ALA A 549 8.73 -11.77 -27.30
CA ALA A 549 8.88 -13.19 -27.59
C ALA A 549 10.37 -13.57 -27.59
N LYS A 550 10.70 -14.73 -27.04
CA LYS A 550 12.09 -15.23 -26.98
C LYS A 550 12.21 -16.54 -27.72
N LEU A 551 13.36 -16.76 -28.36
CA LEU A 551 13.70 -18.04 -28.97
C LEU A 551 13.80 -19.12 -27.90
N ASN A 552 13.16 -20.26 -28.16
CA ASN A 552 13.34 -21.46 -27.36
C ASN A 552 14.63 -22.21 -27.77
N LYS A 553 14.92 -23.34 -27.11
CA LYS A 553 16.11 -24.18 -27.40
C LYS A 553 16.19 -24.69 -28.86
N MET A 554 15.06 -24.67 -29.58
CA MET A 554 14.96 -25.13 -30.97
C MET A 554 14.96 -23.95 -31.96
N GLY A 555 15.24 -22.72 -31.52
CA GLY A 555 15.25 -21.54 -32.40
C GLY A 555 13.87 -21.04 -32.82
N VAL A 556 12.79 -21.42 -32.11
CA VAL A 556 11.42 -20.96 -32.40
C VAL A 556 11.01 -19.90 -31.38
N PHE A 557 10.47 -18.77 -31.84
CA PHE A 557 9.95 -17.73 -30.96
C PHE A 557 8.79 -18.26 -30.11
N GLN A 558 8.76 -17.87 -28.84
CA GLN A 558 7.67 -18.17 -27.93
C GLN A 558 7.28 -16.97 -27.09
N LEU A 559 5.98 -16.80 -26.93
CA LEU A 559 5.40 -15.89 -25.97
C LEU A 559 5.69 -16.36 -24.54
N GLY A 560 6.18 -15.41 -23.74
CA GLY A 560 6.37 -15.57 -22.30
C GLY A 560 5.06 -15.66 -21.52
N SER A 561 5.17 -15.69 -20.20
CA SER A 561 3.99 -15.64 -19.34
C SER A 561 3.25 -14.29 -19.52
N PRO A 562 1.93 -14.27 -19.75
CA PRO A 562 1.15 -13.03 -19.86
C PRO A 562 0.92 -12.36 -18.50
N ARG A 563 1.49 -12.92 -17.42
CA ARG A 563 1.32 -12.41 -16.07
C ARG A 563 2.11 -11.10 -15.92
N THR A 564 1.38 -10.00 -15.96
CA THR A 564 1.89 -8.66 -15.66
C THR A 564 1.39 -8.20 -14.30
N ASN A 565 1.93 -7.08 -13.81
CA ASN A 565 1.43 -6.46 -12.58
C ASN A 565 0.10 -5.69 -12.80
N ALA A 566 -0.29 -5.44 -14.05
CA ALA A 566 -1.46 -4.65 -14.42
C ALA A 566 -2.75 -5.48 -14.47
N ILE A 567 -2.67 -6.74 -14.91
CA ILE A 567 -3.86 -7.57 -15.11
C ILE A 567 -4.14 -8.40 -13.85
N ARG A 568 -5.24 -8.07 -13.18
CA ARG A 568 -5.71 -8.77 -11.97
C ARG A 568 -7.03 -9.51 -12.17
N ASN A 569 -7.72 -9.27 -13.28
CA ASN A 569 -8.98 -9.96 -13.57
C ASN A 569 -8.68 -11.45 -13.85
N PRO A 570 -9.24 -12.38 -13.07
CA PRO A 570 -8.95 -13.81 -13.19
C PRO A 570 -9.48 -14.42 -14.50
N MET A 571 -10.54 -13.87 -15.09
CA MET A 571 -11.06 -14.31 -16.40
C MET A 571 -10.09 -13.89 -17.50
N ALA A 572 -9.74 -12.59 -17.56
CA ALA A 572 -8.78 -12.08 -18.54
C ALA A 572 -7.43 -12.82 -18.46
N MET A 573 -6.93 -13.05 -17.24
CA MET A 573 -5.70 -13.84 -17.04
C MET A 573 -5.83 -15.27 -17.55
N ARG A 574 -6.98 -15.92 -17.36
CA ARG A 574 -7.22 -17.28 -17.88
C ARG A 574 -7.22 -17.28 -19.40
N SER A 575 -7.95 -16.36 -20.04
CA SER A 575 -8.01 -16.23 -21.50
C SER A 575 -6.63 -15.94 -22.10
N LEU A 576 -5.83 -15.05 -21.49
CA LEU A 576 -4.47 -14.76 -21.96
C LEU A 576 -3.52 -15.96 -21.86
N HIS A 577 -3.65 -16.80 -20.83
CA HIS A 577 -2.87 -18.03 -20.74
C HIS A 577 -3.25 -19.06 -21.81
N ILE A 578 -4.53 -19.13 -22.18
CA ILE A 578 -5.00 -19.99 -23.27
C ILE A 578 -4.50 -19.44 -24.61
N LEU A 579 -4.61 -18.12 -24.86
CA LEU A 579 -4.07 -17.44 -26.04
C LEU A 579 -2.58 -17.73 -26.21
N ARG A 580 -1.78 -17.52 -25.16
CA ARG A 580 -0.35 -17.86 -25.18
C ARG A 580 -0.11 -19.31 -25.60
N SER A 581 -0.89 -20.24 -25.06
CA SER A 581 -0.73 -21.67 -25.34
C SER A 581 -1.03 -22.00 -26.80
N VAL A 582 -2.09 -21.41 -27.37
CA VAL A 582 -2.46 -21.56 -28.78
C VAL A 582 -1.43 -20.91 -29.70
N VAL A 583 -1.04 -19.66 -29.45
CA VAL A 583 -0.03 -18.97 -30.28
C VAL A 583 1.31 -19.73 -30.25
N ASN A 584 1.76 -20.19 -29.09
CA ASN A 584 2.99 -20.98 -28.98
C ASN A 584 2.87 -22.37 -29.61
N LEU A 585 1.66 -22.92 -29.78
CA LEU A 585 1.45 -24.13 -30.58
C LEU A 585 1.59 -23.81 -32.06
N LEU A 586 0.95 -22.74 -32.54
CA LEU A 586 1.01 -22.32 -33.94
C LEU A 586 2.44 -21.95 -34.39
N LEU A 587 3.22 -21.28 -33.53
CA LEU A 587 4.64 -20.99 -33.76
C LEU A 587 5.47 -22.28 -33.85
N ARG A 588 5.20 -23.27 -32.99
CA ARG A 588 5.90 -24.57 -33.02
C ARG A 588 5.56 -25.40 -34.25
N ASP A 589 4.31 -25.31 -34.71
CA ASP A 589 3.83 -25.99 -35.91
C ASP A 589 4.31 -25.31 -37.21
N GLY A 590 5.09 -24.21 -37.13
CA GLY A 590 5.54 -23.45 -38.30
C GLY A 590 4.40 -22.72 -39.04
N MET A 591 3.24 -22.58 -38.39
CA MET A 591 2.07 -21.89 -38.96
C MET A 591 2.21 -20.36 -38.88
N LEU A 592 3.10 -19.88 -38.01
CA LEU A 592 3.44 -18.48 -37.78
C LEU A 592 4.97 -18.37 -37.73
N SER A 593 5.51 -17.22 -38.14
CA SER A 593 6.93 -16.89 -38.13
C SER A 593 7.24 -15.84 -37.08
#